data_AF-A0A929X683-F1
#
_entry.id   AF-A0A929X683-F1
#
_cell.length_a   1.000
_cell.length_b   1.000
_cell.length_c   1.000
_cell.angle_alpha   90.00
_cell.angle_beta   90.00
_cell.angle_gamma   90.00
#
_symmetry.space_group_name_H-M   'P 1'
#
loop_
_entity.id
_entity.type
_entity.pdbx_description
1 polymer ?
#
loop_
_entity_poly.entity_id
_entity_poly.type
_entity_poly.pdbx_seq_one_letter_code
_entity_poly.pdbx_strand_id
1 'polypeptide(L)'
;MHRRLISTLFFALSCSLVPGTAFAGEKTAVIKGSIVNVRTESNAKSKKLTNLFSNTEVTVSDPVKNESGESWYPVKTAQGTGYVRADFIKFPVQYQREESFENSLNQQGFPESYKQGLRALHAEFPNWQFRGFKTNLDWNAVLDGEMEGTGSLVDKNAISSWKSTDNGKYDWNTGTWPGFDGPSWVGASRALTAYYMDPRNFFDESYVFQFLVHNYNPEEQNAEGLNAILKGSFMAGTGGDSSASTNAQSAGNDAIVSSTVSSTEESGEIVSALGPGEKASASDNGQGSTTRSANGIDYSGILLRAAEATKQNPYVLAAMILQEQGKGTSGSISGASGLYNYFNVGAYAANGMGAVERGIWYAEQSGSYGRPWNSPEKSIQGGAQFFAENYLNAGQNTFYLKKWNVQGSNLYKHQYMTNVQGAAEEGAKLSKAYTAEMKKKTLSFSIPIYENMPEKRAVIPTGTGSPNNRLSSLTVSGYTLSTAFNGGNQNYSLTIPKGTKSITIAATAVDGKAKVSGAGVQSIEGKESVVLSVKAENGDERNYNIKLNFSDTASQTATQSGGESGVGIVEVGKGPLS
;
A
#
# COMPACT_ATOMS: atom_id res chain seq x y z
N MET A 1 -85.25 -17.92 7.34
CA MET A 1 -84.36 -18.54 8.34
C MET A 1 -83.51 -19.59 7.64
N HIS A 2 -82.24 -19.75 8.06
CA HIS A 2 -81.27 -20.80 7.67
C HIS A 2 -80.60 -20.62 6.29
N ARG A 3 -79.30 -20.87 6.09
CA ARG A 3 -78.08 -20.91 6.92
C ARG A 3 -76.95 -20.98 5.87
N ARG A 4 -75.88 -20.21 6.03
CA ARG A 4 -74.72 -20.23 5.11
C ARG A 4 -74.02 -21.60 5.14
N LEU A 5 -73.59 -22.08 3.99
CA LEU A 5 -72.53 -23.10 3.84
C LEU A 5 -71.51 -22.57 2.84
N ILE A 6 -70.31 -22.32 3.37
CA ILE A 6 -69.11 -21.92 2.66
C ILE A 6 -68.47 -23.21 2.14
N SER A 7 -68.30 -23.31 0.82
CA SER A 7 -67.55 -24.38 0.18
C SER A 7 -66.10 -23.92 0.02
N THR A 8 -65.18 -24.56 0.74
CA THR A 8 -63.74 -24.34 0.62
C THR A 8 -63.18 -25.42 -0.31
N LEU A 9 -62.83 -25.01 -1.54
CA LEU A 9 -62.16 -25.86 -2.52
C LEU A 9 -60.65 -25.80 -2.29
N PHE A 10 -60.04 -26.94 -1.98
CA PHE A 10 -58.59 -27.11 -1.86
C PHE A 10 -57.91 -26.89 -3.21
N PHE A 11 -57.00 -25.91 -3.31
CA PHE A 11 -56.00 -25.83 -4.36
C PHE A 11 -54.64 -26.20 -3.75
N ALA A 12 -54.15 -27.39 -4.07
CA ALA A 12 -52.82 -27.84 -3.71
C ALA A 12 -51.79 -27.07 -4.55
N LEU A 13 -51.09 -26.12 -3.93
CA LEU A 13 -49.91 -25.49 -4.51
C LEU A 13 -48.70 -26.36 -4.18
N SER A 14 -48.26 -27.15 -5.16
CA SER A 14 -47.01 -27.90 -5.12
C SER A 14 -45.84 -26.93 -5.05
N CYS A 15 -45.36 -26.66 -3.83
CA CYS A 15 -44.12 -25.94 -3.59
C CYS A 15 -42.98 -26.91 -3.86
N SER A 16 -42.40 -26.84 -5.04
CA SER A 16 -41.11 -27.48 -5.34
C SER A 16 -40.03 -26.78 -4.53
N LEU A 17 -39.85 -27.19 -3.28
CA LEU A 17 -38.66 -26.86 -2.51
C LEU A 17 -37.47 -27.50 -3.23
N VAL A 18 -36.71 -26.67 -3.96
CA VAL A 18 -35.31 -26.99 -4.21
C VAL A 18 -34.65 -27.05 -2.84
N PRO A 19 -34.07 -28.18 -2.41
CA PRO A 19 -33.35 -28.22 -1.16
C PRO A 19 -32.11 -27.35 -1.32
N GLY A 20 -32.17 -26.13 -0.77
CA GLY A 20 -30.95 -25.42 -0.43
C GLY A 20 -30.19 -26.32 0.53
N THR A 21 -29.05 -26.84 0.10
CA THR A 21 -28.14 -27.56 0.99
C THR A 21 -27.76 -26.60 2.11
N ALA A 22 -28.37 -26.76 3.28
CA ALA A 22 -27.87 -26.15 4.49
C ALA A 22 -26.48 -26.73 4.71
N PHE A 23 -25.45 -25.88 4.64
CA PHE A 23 -24.12 -26.28 5.01
C PHE A 23 -24.12 -26.56 6.51
N ALA A 24 -23.81 -27.80 6.91
CA ALA A 24 -23.51 -28.08 8.30
C ALA A 24 -22.23 -27.31 8.70
N GLY A 25 -22.26 -26.62 9.84
CA GLY A 25 -21.08 -25.99 10.46
C GLY A 25 -20.66 -24.62 9.91
N GLU A 26 -21.57 -23.66 9.76
CA GLU A 26 -21.19 -22.27 9.44
C GLU A 26 -20.37 -21.63 10.57
N LYS A 27 -19.23 -21.02 10.21
CA LYS A 27 -18.30 -20.35 11.13
C LYS A 27 -17.98 -18.96 10.60
N THR A 28 -17.81 -18.00 11.50
CA THR A 28 -17.31 -16.67 11.16
C THR A 28 -15.79 -16.71 11.08
N ALA A 29 -15.24 -16.08 10.05
CA ALA A 29 -13.82 -15.89 9.84
C ALA A 29 -13.57 -14.49 9.25
N VAL A 30 -12.30 -14.13 9.11
CA VAL A 30 -11.87 -12.91 8.41
C VAL A 30 -10.89 -13.25 7.30
N ILE A 31 -10.88 -12.41 6.27
CA ILE A 31 -9.96 -12.54 5.14
C ILE A 31 -8.56 -12.03 5.52
N LYS A 32 -7.53 -12.81 5.21
CA LYS A 32 -6.13 -12.43 5.31
C LYS A 32 -5.59 -12.11 3.91
N GLY A 33 -4.99 -10.93 3.71
CA GLY A 33 -4.43 -10.51 2.42
C GLY A 33 -5.10 -9.24 1.88
N SER A 34 -4.34 -8.38 1.19
CA SER A 34 -4.82 -7.08 0.69
C SER A 34 -6.05 -7.25 -0.21
N ILE A 35 -5.96 -8.15 -1.19
CA ILE A 35 -7.02 -8.45 -2.16
C ILE A 35 -7.02 -9.96 -2.40
N VAL A 36 -8.05 -10.63 -1.90
CA VAL A 36 -8.24 -12.08 -2.03
C VAL A 36 -9.31 -12.35 -3.07
N ASN A 37 -9.01 -13.25 -4.02
CA ASN A 37 -9.98 -13.66 -5.02
C ASN A 37 -10.94 -14.70 -4.44
N VAL A 38 -12.24 -14.45 -4.55
CA VAL A 38 -13.26 -15.48 -4.38
C VAL A 38 -13.44 -16.16 -5.73
N ARG A 39 -13.28 -17.47 -5.74
CA ARG A 39 -13.31 -18.31 -6.95
C ARG A 39 -14.65 -19.03 -7.07
N THR A 40 -15.12 -19.30 -8.28
CA THR A 40 -16.39 -20.04 -8.47
C THR A 40 -16.26 -21.51 -8.11
N GLU A 41 -15.04 -22.06 -8.13
CA GLU A 41 -14.72 -23.43 -7.73
C GLU A 41 -13.49 -23.44 -6.80
N SER A 42 -13.24 -24.56 -6.12
CA SER A 42 -12.11 -24.76 -5.20
C SER A 42 -10.76 -24.92 -5.91
N ASN A 43 -10.46 -24.08 -6.89
CA ASN A 43 -9.17 -24.03 -7.56
C ASN A 43 -8.84 -22.61 -8.02
N ALA A 44 -7.55 -22.27 -8.03
CA ALA A 44 -7.08 -20.92 -8.33
C ALA A 44 -7.27 -20.49 -9.79
N LYS A 45 -7.50 -21.44 -10.71
CA LYS A 45 -7.66 -21.19 -12.14
C LYS A 45 -9.10 -20.93 -12.56
N SER A 46 -10.06 -21.27 -11.71
CA SER A 46 -11.48 -21.03 -11.98
C SER A 46 -11.83 -19.55 -12.04
N LYS A 47 -13.01 -19.26 -12.60
CA LYS A 47 -13.51 -17.91 -12.77
C LYS A 47 -13.50 -17.17 -11.43
N LYS A 48 -13.04 -15.92 -11.46
CA LYS A 48 -13.17 -15.02 -10.31
C LYS A 48 -14.64 -14.63 -10.16
N LEU A 49 -15.23 -14.92 -9.00
CA LEU A 49 -16.55 -14.45 -8.61
C LEU A 49 -16.46 -12.97 -8.20
N THR A 50 -15.73 -12.70 -7.12
CA THR A 50 -15.50 -11.35 -6.59
C THR A 50 -14.13 -11.25 -5.91
N ASN A 51 -13.85 -10.09 -5.33
CA ASN A 51 -12.71 -9.87 -4.45
C ASN A 51 -13.21 -9.55 -3.03
N LEU A 52 -12.48 -10.05 -2.03
CA LEU A 52 -12.62 -9.64 -0.65
C LEU A 52 -11.30 -9.04 -0.19
N PHE A 53 -11.37 -8.10 0.76
CA PHE A 53 -10.22 -7.35 1.23
C PHE A 53 -9.82 -7.81 2.64
N SER A 54 -8.60 -7.47 3.06
CA SER A 54 -8.11 -7.83 4.39
C SER A 54 -9.10 -7.43 5.49
N ASN A 55 -9.26 -8.27 6.51
CA ASN A 55 -10.19 -8.09 7.62
C ASN A 55 -11.68 -8.01 7.24
N THR A 56 -12.05 -8.38 6.01
CA THR A 56 -13.46 -8.59 5.66
C THR A 56 -13.97 -9.80 6.42
N GLU A 57 -15.01 -9.60 7.25
CA GLU A 57 -15.70 -10.70 7.91
C GLU A 57 -16.47 -11.53 6.88
N VAL A 58 -16.36 -12.84 7.02
CA VAL A 58 -16.97 -13.82 6.12
C VAL A 58 -17.59 -14.95 6.92
N THR A 59 -18.70 -15.47 6.41
CA THR A 59 -19.25 -16.74 6.87
C THR A 59 -18.75 -17.85 5.95
N VAL A 60 -18.10 -18.84 6.55
CA VAL A 60 -17.53 -19.99 5.85
C VAL A 60 -18.18 -21.30 6.32
N SER A 61 -18.21 -22.29 5.44
CA SER A 61 -18.62 -23.66 5.76
C SER A 61 -17.40 -24.57 5.90
N ASP A 62 -17.57 -25.86 6.19
CA ASP A 62 -16.44 -26.78 6.30
C ASP A 62 -15.58 -26.83 5.02
N PRO A 63 -14.26 -26.96 5.14
CA PRO A 63 -13.35 -26.86 4.00
C PRO A 63 -13.46 -28.09 3.09
N VAL A 64 -13.28 -27.86 1.79
CA VAL A 64 -13.16 -28.90 0.77
C VAL A 64 -11.71 -29.00 0.29
N LYS A 65 -11.27 -30.19 -0.10
CA LYS A 65 -9.98 -30.39 -0.77
C LYS A 65 -10.18 -30.47 -2.28
N ASN A 66 -9.29 -29.82 -3.03
CA ASN A 66 -9.27 -29.97 -4.49
C ASN A 66 -8.41 -31.16 -4.93
N GLU A 67 -8.34 -31.42 -6.23
CA GLU A 67 -7.56 -32.52 -6.82
C GLU A 67 -6.07 -32.47 -6.44
N SER A 68 -5.52 -31.28 -6.25
CA SER A 68 -4.13 -31.05 -5.81
C SER A 68 -3.95 -31.20 -4.29
N GLY A 69 -5.01 -31.48 -3.53
CA GLY A 69 -5.00 -31.58 -2.08
C GLY A 69 -5.04 -30.25 -1.33
N GLU A 70 -5.14 -29.11 -2.02
CA GLU A 70 -5.26 -27.79 -1.38
C GLU A 70 -6.64 -27.65 -0.72
N SER A 71 -6.68 -27.05 0.47
CA SER A 71 -7.93 -26.81 1.20
C SER A 71 -8.54 -25.46 0.84
N TRP A 72 -9.85 -25.44 0.64
CA TRP A 72 -10.63 -24.26 0.25
C TRP A 72 -11.91 -24.18 1.10
N TYR A 73 -12.24 -22.99 1.56
CA TYR A 73 -13.47 -22.72 2.28
C TYR A 73 -14.55 -22.21 1.31
N PRO A 74 -15.75 -22.81 1.29
CA PRO A 74 -16.93 -22.16 0.73
C PRO A 74 -17.22 -20.87 1.52
N VAL A 75 -17.45 -19.76 0.83
CA VAL A 75 -17.70 -18.44 1.41
C VAL A 75 -18.96 -17.83 0.81
N LYS A 76 -19.89 -17.38 1.65
CA LYS A 76 -21.07 -16.62 1.19
C LYS A 76 -20.69 -15.18 0.85
N THR A 77 -21.09 -14.71 -0.33
CA THR A 77 -20.90 -13.32 -0.77
C THR A 77 -22.20 -12.74 -1.30
N ALA A 78 -22.26 -11.42 -1.51
CA ALA A 78 -23.40 -10.76 -2.15
C ALA A 78 -23.69 -11.28 -3.58
N GLN A 79 -22.70 -11.88 -4.24
CA GLN A 79 -22.81 -12.45 -5.59
C GLN A 79 -23.08 -13.96 -5.59
N GLY A 80 -23.36 -14.55 -4.43
CA GLY A 80 -23.55 -15.98 -4.23
C GLY A 80 -22.39 -16.63 -3.48
N THR A 81 -22.41 -17.97 -3.41
CA THR A 81 -21.35 -18.75 -2.76
C THR A 81 -20.17 -18.95 -3.71
N GLY A 82 -18.96 -18.68 -3.24
CA GLY A 82 -17.72 -19.04 -3.93
C GLY A 82 -16.73 -19.71 -2.97
N TYR A 83 -15.46 -19.79 -3.36
CA TYR A 83 -14.41 -20.48 -2.62
C TYR A 83 -13.19 -19.58 -2.41
N VAL A 84 -12.63 -19.63 -1.21
CA VAL A 84 -11.39 -18.95 -0.84
C VAL A 84 -10.40 -19.99 -0.32
N ARG A 85 -9.14 -19.91 -0.74
CA ARG A 85 -8.10 -20.85 -0.30
C ARG A 85 -7.83 -20.68 1.20
N ALA A 86 -7.61 -21.78 1.91
CA ALA A 86 -7.56 -21.81 3.38
C ALA A 86 -6.49 -20.90 4.00
N ASP A 87 -5.38 -20.65 3.31
CA ASP A 87 -4.31 -19.75 3.75
C ASP A 87 -4.71 -18.26 3.77
N PHE A 88 -5.85 -17.91 3.18
CA PHE A 88 -6.45 -16.56 3.22
C PHE A 88 -7.63 -16.46 4.20
N ILE A 89 -7.96 -17.52 4.94
CA ILE A 89 -9.03 -17.53 5.94
C ILE A 89 -8.41 -17.59 7.33
N LYS A 90 -8.75 -16.62 8.17
CA LYS A 90 -8.35 -16.56 9.57
C LYS A 90 -9.57 -16.67 10.47
N PHE A 91 -9.60 -17.67 11.33
CA PHE A 91 -10.65 -17.78 12.34
C PHE A 91 -10.35 -16.87 13.54
N PRO A 92 -11.37 -16.36 14.23
CA PRO A 92 -11.18 -15.60 15.46
C PRO A 92 -10.39 -16.41 16.49
N VAL A 93 -9.33 -15.80 17.01
CA VAL A 93 -8.53 -16.39 18.08
C VAL A 93 -9.14 -15.98 19.42
N GLN A 94 -9.31 -16.96 20.31
CA GLN A 94 -9.80 -16.70 21.67
C GLN A 94 -8.65 -16.17 22.52
N TYR A 95 -8.74 -14.89 22.90
CA TYR A 95 -7.80 -14.27 23.81
C TYR A 95 -8.14 -14.65 25.25
N GLN A 96 -7.18 -15.26 25.94
CA GLN A 96 -7.24 -15.43 27.39
C GLN A 96 -6.66 -14.17 28.04
N ARG A 97 -7.44 -13.54 28.92
CA ARG A 97 -7.07 -12.27 29.52
C ARG A 97 -5.80 -12.41 30.36
N GLU A 98 -4.80 -11.60 30.01
CA GLU A 98 -3.52 -11.49 30.69
C GLU A 98 -3.37 -10.06 31.21
N GLU A 99 -3.43 -9.88 32.53
CA GLU A 99 -3.41 -8.54 33.14
C GLU A 99 -2.12 -7.77 32.83
N SER A 100 -0.97 -8.44 32.69
CA SER A 100 0.29 -7.82 32.27
C SER A 100 0.18 -7.20 30.88
N PHE A 101 -0.44 -7.91 29.93
CA PHE A 101 -0.65 -7.43 28.57
C PHE A 101 -1.66 -6.27 28.53
N GLU A 102 -2.81 -6.41 29.22
CA GLU A 102 -3.81 -5.34 29.30
C GLU A 102 -3.25 -4.06 29.92
N ASN A 103 -2.48 -4.19 31.00
CA ASN A 103 -1.80 -3.07 31.65
C ASN A 103 -0.77 -2.42 30.72
N SER A 104 -0.02 -3.22 29.95
CA SER A 104 0.90 -2.70 28.93
C SER A 104 0.14 -1.89 27.87
N LEU A 105 -0.96 -2.41 27.32
CA LEU A 105 -1.76 -1.69 26.33
C LEU A 105 -2.30 -0.35 26.88
N ASN A 106 -2.77 -0.34 28.14
CA ASN A 106 -3.24 0.86 28.81
C ASN A 106 -2.11 1.87 29.04
N GLN A 107 -0.94 1.41 29.48
CA GLN A 107 0.23 2.26 29.71
C GLN A 107 0.76 2.88 28.41
N GLN A 108 0.74 2.13 27.31
CA GLN A 108 1.06 2.61 25.97
C GLN A 108 -0.03 3.55 25.40
N GLY A 109 -1.16 3.65 26.09
CA GLY A 109 -2.27 4.56 25.78
C GLY A 109 -3.13 4.11 24.60
N PHE A 110 -3.18 2.81 24.29
CA PHE A 110 -4.04 2.32 23.20
C PHE A 110 -5.52 2.50 23.55
N PRO A 111 -6.32 3.13 22.68
CA PRO A 111 -7.78 3.18 22.86
C PRO A 111 -8.39 1.80 22.60
N GLU A 112 -9.60 1.56 23.13
CA GLU A 112 -10.24 0.24 23.08
C GLU A 112 -10.46 -0.25 21.64
N SER A 113 -10.69 0.66 20.69
CA SER A 113 -10.85 0.35 19.26
C SER A 113 -9.61 -0.31 18.63
N TYR A 114 -8.44 -0.22 19.26
CA TYR A 114 -7.21 -0.90 18.82
C TYR A 114 -7.05 -2.27 19.49
N LYS A 115 -7.44 -2.38 20.76
CA LYS A 115 -7.05 -3.51 21.62
C LYS A 115 -7.60 -4.84 21.14
N GLN A 116 -8.77 -4.88 20.50
CA GLN A 116 -9.30 -6.13 19.96
C GLN A 116 -8.34 -6.81 18.98
N GLY A 117 -7.75 -6.05 18.04
CA GLY A 117 -6.78 -6.61 17.09
C GLY A 117 -5.46 -6.97 17.76
N LEU A 118 -5.00 -6.16 18.73
CA LEU A 118 -3.76 -6.44 19.46
C LEU A 118 -3.87 -7.68 20.36
N ARG A 119 -5.02 -7.91 20.99
CA ARG A 119 -5.32 -9.15 21.74
C ARG A 119 -5.28 -10.37 20.85
N ALA A 120 -5.84 -10.29 19.64
CA ALA A 120 -5.79 -11.39 18.67
C ALA A 120 -4.34 -11.73 18.30
N LEU A 121 -3.53 -10.71 17.99
CA LEU A 121 -2.10 -10.90 17.71
C LEU A 121 -1.34 -11.46 18.91
N HIS A 122 -1.60 -10.98 20.13
CA HIS A 122 -0.93 -11.46 21.35
C HIS A 122 -1.27 -12.91 21.66
N ALA A 123 -2.53 -13.32 21.46
CA ALA A 123 -2.96 -14.70 21.64
C ALA A 123 -2.22 -15.67 20.69
N GLU A 124 -1.83 -15.21 19.50
CA GLU A 124 -1.05 -15.99 18.53
C GLU A 124 0.47 -15.88 18.76
N PHE A 125 0.95 -14.69 19.15
CA PHE A 125 2.35 -14.34 19.28
C PHE A 125 2.62 -13.63 20.62
N PRO A 126 2.64 -14.37 21.74
CA PRO A 126 2.68 -13.79 23.10
C PRO A 126 3.98 -13.03 23.42
N ASN A 127 5.05 -13.22 22.63
CA ASN A 127 6.32 -12.51 22.79
C ASN A 127 6.39 -11.19 21.99
N TRP A 128 5.37 -10.87 21.18
CA TRP A 128 5.35 -9.62 20.42
C TRP A 128 5.06 -8.44 21.34
N GLN A 129 5.78 -7.35 21.12
CA GLN A 129 5.65 -6.13 21.90
C GLN A 129 4.98 -5.04 21.05
N PHE A 130 3.86 -4.50 21.54
CA PHE A 130 3.17 -3.39 20.90
C PHE A 130 3.43 -2.09 21.66
N ARG A 131 4.11 -1.15 21.00
CA ARG A 131 4.46 0.16 21.55
C ARG A 131 3.58 1.22 20.92
N GLY A 132 2.92 2.03 21.75
CA GLY A 132 2.04 3.10 21.30
C GLY A 132 2.86 4.31 20.87
N PHE A 133 2.78 4.68 19.59
CA PHE A 133 3.39 5.91 19.09
C PHE A 133 2.34 7.02 19.06
N LYS A 134 2.37 7.90 20.07
CA LYS A 134 1.49 9.06 20.15
C LYS A 134 1.89 10.09 19.11
N THR A 135 1.10 10.24 18.06
CA THR A 135 1.38 11.21 17.00
C THR A 135 1.13 12.64 17.49
N ASN A 136 0.18 12.81 18.42
CA ASN A 136 -0.36 14.10 18.86
C ASN A 136 -0.95 14.92 17.69
N LEU A 137 -1.43 14.22 16.66
CA LEU A 137 -2.05 14.82 15.48
C LEU A 137 -3.51 14.42 15.40
N ASP A 138 -4.37 15.39 15.06
CA ASP A 138 -5.78 15.15 14.75
C ASP A 138 -5.90 14.32 13.47
N TRP A 139 -6.69 13.25 13.54
CA TRP A 139 -6.90 12.32 12.43
C TRP A 139 -7.38 13.00 11.14
N ASN A 140 -8.31 13.95 11.22
CA ASN A 140 -8.85 14.61 10.03
C ASN A 140 -7.86 15.60 9.44
N ALA A 141 -7.12 16.33 10.27
CA ALA A 141 -6.07 17.24 9.81
C ALA A 141 -4.94 16.50 9.08
N VAL A 142 -4.57 15.31 9.56
CA VAL A 142 -3.60 14.44 8.87
C VAL A 142 -4.14 13.99 7.52
N LEU A 143 -5.40 13.55 7.46
CA LEU A 143 -6.01 13.17 6.19
C LEU A 143 -6.09 14.36 5.23
N ASP A 144 -6.47 15.56 5.69
CA ASP A 144 -6.48 16.77 4.86
C ASP A 144 -5.11 17.05 4.26
N GLY A 145 -4.05 16.98 5.08
CA GLY A 145 -2.67 17.13 4.62
C GLY A 145 -2.23 16.08 3.59
N GLU A 146 -2.62 14.82 3.77
CA GLU A 146 -2.35 13.76 2.77
C GLU A 146 -3.13 13.95 1.45
N MET A 147 -4.27 14.62 1.52
CA MET A 147 -5.04 14.97 0.31
C MET A 147 -4.45 16.16 -0.43
N GLU A 148 -3.58 16.95 0.20
CA GLU A 148 -2.83 18.02 -0.45
C GLU A 148 -1.71 17.45 -1.35
N GLY A 149 -1.63 17.97 -2.57
CA GLY A 149 -0.60 17.56 -3.53
C GLY A 149 -0.68 16.09 -3.96
N THR A 150 0.48 15.45 -4.08
CA THR A 150 0.69 14.16 -4.77
C THR A 150 1.31 13.07 -3.88
N GLY A 151 1.31 13.24 -2.55
CA GLY A 151 1.85 12.26 -1.59
C GLY A 151 1.03 10.97 -1.47
N SER A 152 -0.22 10.98 -1.94
CA SER A 152 -1.14 9.84 -1.90
C SER A 152 -1.69 9.53 -3.29
N LEU A 153 -1.11 8.50 -3.93
CA LEU A 153 -1.42 8.05 -5.28
C LEU A 153 -1.89 6.58 -5.31
N VAL A 154 -2.58 6.23 -6.39
CA VAL A 154 -3.05 4.88 -6.71
C VAL A 154 -2.89 4.62 -8.22
N ASP A 155 -2.84 3.34 -8.62
CA ASP A 155 -2.79 2.96 -10.02
C ASP A 155 -4.05 3.46 -10.78
N LYS A 156 -3.84 3.99 -12.00
CA LYS A 156 -4.90 4.53 -12.86
C LYS A 156 -6.00 3.53 -13.20
N ASN A 157 -5.66 2.24 -13.26
CA ASN A 157 -6.57 1.15 -13.55
C ASN A 157 -7.31 0.64 -12.30
N ALA A 158 -7.05 1.21 -11.12
CA ALA A 158 -7.86 0.95 -9.94
C ALA A 158 -9.33 1.35 -10.16
N ILE A 159 -10.21 0.76 -9.36
CA ILE A 159 -11.65 1.07 -9.37
C ILE A 159 -11.88 2.56 -9.11
N SER A 160 -12.99 3.11 -9.62
CA SER A 160 -13.26 4.55 -9.56
C SER A 160 -13.28 5.11 -8.14
N SER A 161 -13.84 4.37 -7.19
CA SER A 161 -13.90 4.81 -5.78
C SER A 161 -12.54 4.92 -5.08
N TRP A 162 -11.47 4.37 -5.67
CA TRP A 162 -10.11 4.48 -5.18
C TRP A 162 -9.43 5.77 -5.63
N LYS A 163 -9.97 6.45 -6.64
CA LYS A 163 -9.37 7.61 -7.29
C LYS A 163 -10.08 8.89 -6.84
N SER A 164 -9.31 9.93 -6.55
CA SER A 164 -9.85 11.22 -6.09
C SER A 164 -10.55 11.97 -7.22
N THR A 165 -11.64 12.66 -6.86
CA THR A 165 -12.32 13.64 -7.71
C THR A 165 -12.15 15.07 -7.22
N ASP A 166 -11.18 15.30 -6.33
CA ASP A 166 -10.85 16.63 -5.81
C ASP A 166 -10.37 17.54 -6.94
N ASN A 167 -10.37 18.85 -6.67
CA ASN A 167 -9.95 19.84 -7.65
C ASN A 167 -8.54 19.53 -8.18
N GLY A 168 -8.39 19.47 -9.51
CA GLY A 168 -7.14 19.12 -10.19
C GLY A 168 -6.82 17.62 -10.24
N LYS A 169 -7.54 16.75 -9.51
CA LYS A 169 -7.33 15.30 -9.51
C LYS A 169 -8.31 14.53 -10.42
N TYR A 170 -9.34 15.20 -10.94
CA TYR A 170 -10.24 14.66 -11.95
C TYR A 170 -10.74 15.76 -12.89
N ASP A 171 -10.66 15.51 -14.20
CA ASP A 171 -11.22 16.39 -15.21
C ASP A 171 -12.65 15.96 -15.53
N TRP A 172 -13.59 16.74 -15.01
CA TRP A 172 -15.01 16.50 -15.20
C TRP A 172 -15.52 16.77 -16.63
N ASN A 173 -14.76 17.47 -17.47
CA ASN A 173 -15.15 17.73 -18.87
C ASN A 173 -14.79 16.57 -19.79
N THR A 174 -13.71 15.85 -19.48
CA THR A 174 -13.25 14.67 -20.25
C THR A 174 -13.58 13.35 -19.56
N GLY A 175 -13.91 13.37 -18.27
CA GLY A 175 -14.15 12.18 -17.46
C GLY A 175 -12.87 11.42 -17.09
N THR A 176 -11.71 12.09 -17.09
CA THR A 176 -10.41 11.43 -16.93
C THR A 176 -9.67 11.83 -15.65
N TRP A 177 -8.85 10.91 -15.14
CA TRP A 177 -7.91 11.19 -14.06
C TRP A 177 -6.52 11.53 -14.63
N PRO A 178 -5.99 12.74 -14.38
CA PRO A 178 -4.62 13.10 -14.72
C PRO A 178 -3.60 12.28 -13.92
N GLY A 179 -2.46 11.99 -14.53
CA GLY A 179 -1.32 11.32 -13.88
C GLY A 179 -0.40 12.33 -13.18
N PHE A 180 0.15 11.94 -12.03
CA PHE A 180 1.01 12.78 -11.19
C PHE A 180 2.44 12.27 -11.05
N ASP A 181 2.64 10.95 -11.10
CA ASP A 181 3.96 10.29 -11.12
C ASP A 181 4.02 9.43 -12.39
N GLY A 182 4.28 10.09 -13.51
CA GLY A 182 4.00 9.55 -14.83
C GLY A 182 2.50 9.36 -15.11
N PRO A 183 2.15 8.73 -16.25
CA PRO A 183 0.75 8.64 -16.71
C PRO A 183 -0.09 7.60 -15.97
N SER A 184 0.53 6.72 -15.18
CA SER A 184 -0.11 5.54 -14.57
C SER A 184 -0.51 5.73 -13.11
N TRP A 185 -0.03 6.78 -12.43
CA TRP A 185 -0.33 7.06 -11.03
C TRP A 185 -1.21 8.30 -10.90
N VAL A 186 -2.40 8.14 -10.34
CA VAL A 186 -3.41 9.19 -10.18
C VAL A 186 -3.67 9.46 -8.70
N GLY A 187 -4.29 10.59 -8.37
CA GLY A 187 -4.60 10.92 -6.98
C GLY A 187 -5.51 9.86 -6.33
N ALA A 188 -5.13 9.36 -5.16
CA ALA A 188 -5.95 8.44 -4.36
C ALA A 188 -7.12 9.19 -3.70
N SER A 189 -8.27 8.54 -3.54
CA SER A 189 -9.44 9.11 -2.85
C SER A 189 -9.23 9.20 -1.34
N ARG A 190 -9.86 10.17 -0.68
CA ARG A 190 -9.77 10.33 0.79
C ARG A 190 -10.16 9.06 1.54
N ALA A 191 -11.19 8.36 1.07
CA ALA A 191 -11.64 7.10 1.68
C ALA A 191 -10.57 5.99 1.58
N LEU A 192 -9.87 5.90 0.44
CA LEU A 192 -8.79 4.93 0.27
C LEU A 192 -7.58 5.29 1.15
N THR A 193 -7.19 6.57 1.17
CA THR A 193 -6.11 7.07 2.02
C THR A 193 -6.41 6.78 3.49
N ALA A 194 -7.63 7.08 3.96
CA ALA A 194 -8.07 6.77 5.32
C ALA A 194 -8.00 5.27 5.65
N TYR A 195 -8.37 4.40 4.71
CA TYR A 195 -8.26 2.95 4.90
C TYR A 195 -6.81 2.50 5.14
N TYR A 196 -5.86 2.96 4.32
CA TYR A 196 -4.45 2.56 4.43
C TYR A 196 -3.67 3.27 5.54
N MET A 197 -4.14 4.43 5.99
CA MET A 197 -3.57 5.13 7.13
C MET A 197 -4.10 4.59 8.47
N ASP A 198 -5.27 3.94 8.50
CA ASP A 198 -5.83 3.44 9.77
C ASP A 198 -5.10 2.16 10.21
N PRO A 199 -4.29 2.19 11.29
CA PRO A 199 -3.49 1.04 11.69
C PRO A 199 -4.32 -0.18 12.07
N ARG A 200 -5.57 0.04 12.51
CA ARG A 200 -6.49 -1.02 12.93
C ARG A 200 -6.88 -1.94 11.78
N ASN A 201 -6.74 -1.49 10.54
CA ASN A 201 -6.98 -2.31 9.35
C ASN A 201 -5.87 -3.34 9.08
N PHE A 202 -4.78 -3.32 9.85
CA PHE A 202 -3.57 -4.09 9.58
C PHE A 202 -3.06 -4.90 10.78
N PHE A 203 -3.91 -5.15 11.77
CA PHE A 203 -3.59 -6.01 12.92
C PHE A 203 -3.78 -7.49 12.57
N ASP A 204 -2.94 -7.98 11.66
CA ASP A 204 -2.78 -9.39 11.33
C ASP A 204 -1.29 -9.77 11.24
N GLU A 205 -1.00 -11.07 11.22
CA GLU A 205 0.35 -11.64 11.28
C GLU A 205 1.27 -11.31 10.10
N SER A 206 0.75 -10.63 9.08
CA SER A 206 1.46 -10.19 7.89
C SER A 206 1.54 -8.67 7.81
N TYR A 207 0.42 -7.96 7.84
CA TYR A 207 0.39 -6.51 7.62
C TYR A 207 0.83 -5.70 8.83
N VAL A 208 0.87 -6.29 10.03
CA VAL A 208 1.40 -5.61 11.23
C VAL A 208 2.89 -5.28 11.09
N PHE A 209 3.61 -5.99 10.21
CA PHE A 209 5.03 -5.77 9.95
C PHE A 209 5.31 -4.39 9.33
N GLN A 210 4.30 -3.67 8.83
CA GLN A 210 4.50 -2.26 8.46
C GLN A 210 4.85 -1.38 9.67
N PHE A 211 4.53 -1.84 10.88
CA PHE A 211 4.84 -1.19 12.15
C PHE A 211 6.09 -1.77 12.83
N LEU A 212 6.75 -2.78 12.26
CA LEU A 212 7.94 -3.38 12.85
C LEU A 212 9.04 -2.32 13.01
N VAL A 213 9.63 -2.25 14.20
CA VAL A 213 10.68 -1.28 14.50
C VAL A 213 11.97 -1.64 13.77
N HIS A 214 12.49 -0.68 13.02
CA HIS A 214 13.73 -0.80 12.25
C HIS A 214 14.98 -0.40 13.04
N ASN A 215 14.86 0.02 14.30
CA ASN A 215 16.02 0.27 15.16
C ASN A 215 16.66 -1.04 15.64
N TYR A 216 17.99 -1.03 15.73
CA TYR A 216 18.76 -2.15 16.27
C TYR A 216 18.57 -2.27 17.78
N ASN A 217 18.19 -3.46 18.25
CA ASN A 217 18.28 -3.88 19.63
C ASN A 217 19.19 -5.11 19.72
N PRO A 218 20.44 -4.99 20.20
CA PRO A 218 21.38 -6.10 20.27
C PRO A 218 20.94 -7.22 21.24
N GLU A 219 20.04 -6.94 22.19
CA GLU A 219 19.50 -7.96 23.10
C GLU A 219 18.52 -8.90 22.40
N GLU A 220 17.84 -8.40 21.35
CA GLU A 220 16.84 -9.15 20.60
C GLU A 220 17.37 -9.66 19.25
N GLN A 221 18.31 -8.92 18.64
CA GLN A 221 18.73 -9.11 17.26
C GLN A 221 20.19 -9.54 17.20
N ASN A 222 20.42 -10.84 17.11
CA ASN A 222 21.74 -11.47 17.13
C ASN A 222 21.98 -12.37 15.90
N ALA A 223 23.20 -12.94 15.83
CA ALA A 223 23.65 -13.82 14.75
C ALA A 223 22.78 -15.07 14.55
N GLU A 224 22.25 -15.66 15.62
CA GLU A 224 21.41 -16.86 15.54
C GLU A 224 20.10 -16.55 14.80
N GLY A 225 19.37 -15.52 15.23
CA GLY A 225 18.14 -15.12 14.55
C GLY A 225 18.40 -14.62 13.13
N LEU A 226 19.57 -14.04 12.86
CA LEU A 226 19.95 -13.64 11.51
C LEU A 226 20.19 -14.87 10.61
N ASN A 227 20.93 -15.87 11.10
CA ASN A 227 21.12 -17.13 10.38
C ASN A 227 19.79 -17.83 10.10
N ALA A 228 18.81 -17.72 10.99
CA ALA A 228 17.46 -18.23 10.77
C ALA A 228 16.72 -17.52 9.63
N ILE A 229 16.90 -16.19 9.48
CA ILE A 229 16.37 -15.41 8.34
C ILE A 229 17.02 -15.83 7.04
N LEU A 230 18.35 -15.99 7.06
CA LEU A 230 19.11 -16.25 5.85
C LEU A 230 18.95 -17.70 5.36
N LYS A 231 18.46 -18.62 6.20
CA LYS A 231 18.32 -20.04 5.88
C LYS A 231 17.52 -20.27 4.60
N GLY A 232 18.09 -21.05 3.67
CA GLY A 232 17.46 -21.37 2.39
C GLY A 232 17.55 -20.28 1.32
N SER A 233 18.25 -19.18 1.61
CA SER A 233 18.55 -18.11 0.65
C SER A 233 19.97 -18.20 0.09
N PHE A 234 20.27 -17.35 -0.90
CA PHE A 234 21.64 -17.20 -1.42
C PHE A 234 22.63 -16.64 -0.37
N MET A 235 22.13 -16.00 0.69
CA MET A 235 22.92 -15.48 1.80
C MET A 235 23.10 -16.50 2.94
N ALA A 236 22.49 -17.69 2.83
CA ALA A 236 22.60 -18.73 3.85
C ALA A 236 24.05 -19.20 4.02
N GLY A 237 24.52 -19.27 5.27
CA GLY A 237 25.79 -19.93 5.62
C GLY A 237 25.72 -21.45 5.46
N THR A 238 26.81 -22.09 5.01
CA THR A 238 26.98 -23.54 5.09
C THR A 238 27.50 -23.92 6.47
N GLY A 239 26.66 -23.78 7.49
CA GLY A 239 26.92 -24.31 8.83
C GLY A 239 26.55 -25.79 8.88
N GLY A 240 27.54 -26.65 9.15
CA GLY A 240 27.41 -28.11 9.15
C GLY A 240 26.32 -28.62 10.09
N ASP A 241 25.49 -29.50 9.54
CA ASP A 241 24.59 -30.36 10.29
C ASP A 241 25.46 -31.28 11.16
N SER A 242 25.58 -30.99 12.45
CA SER A 242 26.23 -31.88 13.40
C SER A 242 25.26 -33.02 13.72
N SER A 243 25.07 -33.90 12.73
CA SER A 243 24.63 -35.26 13.01
C SER A 243 25.84 -36.03 13.52
N ALA A 244 25.81 -36.35 14.81
CA ALA A 244 26.79 -37.19 15.45
C ALA A 244 26.87 -38.54 14.72
N SER A 245 28.00 -38.82 14.08
CA SER A 245 28.45 -40.19 13.88
C SER A 245 29.88 -40.29 14.40
N THR A 246 30.00 -40.80 15.61
CA THR A 246 31.24 -41.39 16.12
C THR A 246 31.66 -42.51 15.17
N ASN A 247 32.81 -42.37 14.53
CA ASN A 247 33.72 -43.49 14.34
C ASN A 247 35.14 -42.98 14.09
N ALA A 248 36.05 -43.55 14.87
CA ALA A 248 37.48 -43.30 14.89
C ALA A 248 38.15 -43.69 13.57
N GLN A 249 39.20 -42.97 13.19
CA GLN A 249 40.53 -43.58 13.06
C GLN A 249 41.64 -42.53 12.90
N SER A 250 42.67 -42.75 13.69
CA SER A 250 43.94 -42.05 13.79
C SER A 250 44.88 -42.43 12.65
N ALA A 251 45.50 -41.42 12.02
CA ALA A 251 46.85 -41.43 11.45
C ALA A 251 47.16 -39.95 11.12
N GLY A 252 48.09 -39.24 11.76
CA GLY A 252 49.47 -39.62 12.01
C GLY A 252 50.28 -39.38 10.75
N ASN A 253 50.86 -38.18 10.59
CA ASN A 253 52.16 -37.96 9.97
C ASN A 253 52.61 -36.50 10.07
N ASP A 254 53.66 -36.30 10.87
CA ASP A 254 54.56 -35.15 10.84
C ASP A 254 55.38 -35.13 9.55
N ALA A 255 55.67 -33.92 9.05
CA ALA A 255 56.89 -33.66 8.29
C ALA A 255 57.30 -32.17 8.44
N ILE A 256 58.36 -31.99 9.22
CA ILE A 256 59.15 -30.76 9.42
C ILE A 256 60.00 -30.50 8.17
N VAL A 257 60.07 -29.25 7.69
CA VAL A 257 61.31 -28.70 7.09
C VAL A 257 61.48 -27.23 7.50
N SER A 258 62.66 -26.96 8.03
CA SER A 258 63.19 -25.71 8.57
C SER A 258 64.23 -25.10 7.63
N SER A 259 64.34 -23.77 7.58
CA SER A 259 65.64 -23.03 7.51
C SER A 259 65.41 -21.49 7.58
N THR A 260 65.77 -20.82 8.69
CA THR A 260 67.02 -20.02 8.97
C THR A 260 67.01 -18.63 8.30
N VAL A 261 66.70 -17.49 8.97
CA VAL A 261 67.39 -16.64 9.99
C VAL A 261 68.65 -15.89 9.51
N SER A 262 68.65 -14.54 9.65
CA SER A 262 69.78 -13.65 10.12
C SER A 262 69.28 -12.18 10.17
N SER A 263 69.12 -11.52 11.35
CA SER A 263 70.07 -10.67 12.13
C SER A 263 70.52 -9.38 11.40
N THR A 264 70.44 -8.15 11.93
CA THR A 264 71.16 -7.59 13.10
C THR A 264 70.63 -6.20 13.57
N GLU A 265 71.03 -5.83 14.79
CA GLU A 265 70.78 -4.65 15.66
C GLU A 265 71.37 -3.31 15.11
N GLU A 266 71.24 -2.08 15.65
CA GLU A 266 71.32 -1.57 17.04
C GLU A 266 71.09 -0.01 17.10
N SER A 267 70.56 0.52 18.23
CA SER A 267 70.72 1.88 18.87
C SER A 267 70.51 3.21 18.08
N GLY A 268 70.03 4.36 18.58
CA GLY A 268 69.65 4.88 19.90
C GLY A 268 69.39 6.42 19.82
N GLU A 269 68.52 6.93 20.71
CA GLU A 269 68.34 8.32 21.24
C GLU A 269 67.68 9.51 20.47
N ILE A 270 66.43 9.80 20.91
CA ILE A 270 65.76 11.07 21.32
C ILE A 270 66.06 12.44 20.66
N VAL A 271 65.02 13.06 20.07
CA VAL A 271 64.44 14.39 20.46
C VAL A 271 63.03 14.60 19.82
N SER A 272 62.18 15.39 20.50
CA SER A 272 60.72 15.58 20.35
C SER A 272 60.20 16.35 19.12
N ALA A 273 59.02 15.98 18.58
CA ALA A 273 57.86 16.85 18.31
C ALA A 273 56.71 16.16 17.48
N LEU A 274 55.46 16.28 17.99
CA LEU A 274 54.14 16.36 17.30
C LEU A 274 53.69 15.33 16.21
N GLY A 275 52.77 14.42 16.61
CA GLY A 275 51.64 13.75 15.86
C GLY A 275 51.94 12.85 14.64
N PRO A 276 50.97 12.12 14.04
CA PRO A 276 49.86 11.27 14.52
C PRO A 276 49.95 9.79 14.03
N GLY A 277 49.36 8.79 14.72
CA GLY A 277 49.13 7.45 14.14
C GLY A 277 49.20 6.20 15.06
N GLU A 278 48.13 5.41 14.99
CA GLU A 278 48.02 3.93 15.03
C GLU A 278 48.41 3.00 16.22
N LYS A 279 47.41 2.18 16.56
CA LYS A 279 47.37 0.77 17.02
C LYS A 279 47.91 0.38 18.41
N ALA A 280 46.99 -0.17 19.20
CA ALA A 280 47.25 -1.33 20.03
C ALA A 280 46.16 -2.38 19.77
N SER A 281 46.61 -3.58 19.39
CA SER A 281 45.84 -4.81 19.30
C SER A 281 45.29 -5.20 20.67
N ALA A 282 44.01 -5.58 20.71
CA ALA A 282 43.53 -6.54 21.69
C ALA A 282 43.20 -7.82 20.93
N SER A 283 43.89 -8.91 21.29
CA SER A 283 43.46 -10.25 20.93
C SER A 283 42.12 -10.50 21.64
N ASP A 284 41.07 -10.70 20.88
CA ASP A 284 39.87 -11.33 21.41
C ASP A 284 39.81 -12.76 20.87
N ASN A 285 40.07 -13.71 21.77
CA ASN A 285 39.76 -15.12 21.58
C ASN A 285 38.25 -15.30 21.80
N GLY A 286 37.46 -14.77 20.86
CA GLY A 286 36.04 -15.08 20.73
C GLY A 286 35.90 -16.19 19.70
N GLN A 287 35.71 -17.43 20.15
CA GLN A 287 35.42 -18.58 19.30
C GLN A 287 34.01 -18.44 18.71
N GLY A 288 33.84 -17.55 17.72
CA GLY A 288 32.63 -17.39 16.92
C GLY A 288 32.69 -18.31 15.72
N SER A 289 31.79 -19.30 15.66
CA SER A 289 31.60 -20.15 14.49
C SER A 289 31.26 -19.28 13.26
N THR A 290 32.24 -19.05 12.38
CA THR A 290 32.07 -18.25 11.16
C THR A 290 31.36 -19.06 10.09
N THR A 291 30.03 -19.02 10.10
CA THR A 291 29.20 -19.59 9.03
C THR A 291 29.30 -18.74 7.77
N ARG A 292 30.10 -19.17 6.80
CA ARG A 292 30.22 -18.53 5.49
C ARG A 292 29.18 -19.08 4.52
N SER A 293 28.62 -18.24 3.65
CA SER A 293 27.75 -18.69 2.57
C SER A 293 28.47 -19.60 1.58
N ALA A 294 27.71 -20.26 0.69
CA ALA A 294 28.26 -21.09 -0.38
C ALA A 294 29.32 -20.36 -1.23
N ASN A 295 29.26 -19.02 -1.29
CA ASN A 295 30.22 -18.18 -2.01
C ASN A 295 31.36 -17.65 -1.12
N GLY A 296 31.51 -18.17 0.10
CA GLY A 296 32.56 -17.77 1.05
C GLY A 296 32.31 -16.45 1.79
N ILE A 297 31.17 -15.79 1.58
CA ILE A 297 30.83 -14.49 2.18
C ILE A 297 30.10 -14.70 3.52
N ASP A 298 30.57 -14.05 4.58
CA ASP A 298 29.89 -14.03 5.90
C ASP A 298 28.84 -12.92 5.95
N TYR A 299 27.67 -13.17 5.33
CA TYR A 299 26.58 -12.20 5.30
C TYR A 299 26.08 -11.84 6.69
N SER A 300 26.00 -12.81 7.60
CA SER A 300 25.53 -12.59 8.96
C SER A 300 26.44 -11.62 9.72
N GLY A 301 27.75 -11.84 9.66
CA GLY A 301 28.73 -10.93 10.27
C GLY A 301 28.76 -9.55 9.61
N ILE A 302 28.59 -9.46 8.29
CA ILE A 302 28.50 -8.18 7.58
C ILE A 302 27.26 -7.38 8.03
N LEU A 303 26.10 -8.03 8.10
CA LEU A 303 24.83 -7.40 8.46
C LEU A 303 24.79 -6.96 9.93
N LEU A 304 25.39 -7.73 10.85
CA LEU A 304 25.54 -7.31 12.24
C LEU A 304 26.46 -6.09 12.37
N ARG A 305 27.60 -6.07 11.68
CA ARG A 305 28.48 -4.89 11.67
C ARG A 305 27.77 -3.67 11.07
N ALA A 306 26.97 -3.86 10.01
CA ALA A 306 26.15 -2.79 9.46
C ALA A 306 25.10 -2.29 10.46
N ALA A 307 24.46 -3.18 11.22
CA ALA A 307 23.52 -2.84 12.27
C ALA A 307 24.19 -2.06 13.42
N GLU A 308 25.37 -2.49 13.87
CA GLU A 308 26.14 -1.81 14.90
C GLU A 308 26.54 -0.39 14.50
N ALA A 309 26.99 -0.22 13.26
CA ALA A 309 27.40 1.07 12.71
C ALA A 309 26.20 2.01 12.49
N THR A 310 25.08 1.49 11.97
CA THR A 310 23.96 2.32 11.50
C THR A 310 22.77 2.37 12.46
N LYS A 311 22.79 1.57 13.53
CA LYS A 311 21.68 1.34 14.47
C LYS A 311 20.39 0.85 13.81
N GLN A 312 20.50 0.22 12.63
CA GLN A 312 19.38 -0.44 11.97
C GLN A 312 19.26 -1.90 12.35
N ASN A 313 18.03 -2.39 12.41
CA ASN A 313 17.70 -3.76 12.68
C ASN A 313 18.29 -4.67 11.58
N PRO A 314 19.24 -5.58 11.91
CA PRO A 314 19.90 -6.44 10.93
C PRO A 314 18.92 -7.41 10.25
N TYR A 315 17.81 -7.75 10.91
CA TYR A 315 16.78 -8.63 10.37
C TYR A 315 15.98 -7.94 9.26
N VAL A 316 15.72 -6.64 9.43
CA VAL A 316 15.09 -5.80 8.40
C VAL A 316 16.03 -5.63 7.22
N LEU A 317 17.32 -5.34 7.46
CA LEU A 317 18.33 -5.23 6.39
C LEU A 317 18.43 -6.53 5.58
N ALA A 318 18.52 -7.68 6.25
CA ALA A 318 18.55 -8.99 5.60
C ALA A 318 17.31 -9.23 4.73
N ALA A 319 16.13 -9.01 5.29
CA ALA A 319 14.89 -9.23 4.58
C ALA A 319 14.71 -8.28 3.38
N MET A 320 15.15 -7.02 3.49
CA MET A 320 15.18 -6.08 2.36
C MET A 320 16.07 -6.62 1.24
N ILE A 321 17.29 -7.09 1.54
CA ILE A 321 18.18 -7.67 0.52
C ILE A 321 17.53 -8.89 -0.15
N LEU A 322 16.93 -9.80 0.63
CA LEU A 322 16.26 -10.99 0.10
C LEU A 322 15.11 -10.61 -0.83
N GLN A 323 14.34 -9.58 -0.47
CA GLN A 323 13.26 -9.06 -1.26
C GLN A 323 13.75 -8.41 -2.56
N GLU A 324 14.81 -7.61 -2.49
CA GLU A 324 15.37 -6.86 -3.62
C GLU A 324 16.11 -7.74 -4.63
N GLN A 325 16.78 -8.78 -4.16
CA GLN A 325 17.65 -9.62 -5.00
C GLN A 325 17.03 -10.98 -5.35
N GLY A 326 15.91 -11.36 -4.72
CA GLY A 326 15.22 -12.62 -4.96
C GLY A 326 16.14 -13.82 -4.80
N LYS A 327 16.43 -14.52 -5.92
CA LYS A 327 17.35 -15.68 -5.94
C LYS A 327 18.83 -15.30 -5.79
N GLY A 328 19.14 -14.01 -5.75
CA GLY A 328 20.49 -13.50 -5.63
C GLY A 328 21.32 -13.54 -6.92
N THR A 329 20.66 -13.72 -8.07
CA THR A 329 21.31 -13.86 -9.39
C THR A 329 21.29 -12.57 -10.21
N SER A 330 20.86 -11.45 -9.61
CA SER A 330 20.80 -10.16 -10.27
C SER A 330 22.18 -9.67 -10.68
N GLY A 331 22.27 -8.97 -11.81
CA GLY A 331 23.47 -8.24 -12.21
C GLY A 331 23.92 -7.20 -11.17
N SER A 332 23.01 -6.75 -10.29
CA SER A 332 23.34 -5.86 -9.17
C SER A 332 24.31 -6.49 -8.17
N ILE A 333 24.32 -7.82 -8.01
CA ILE A 333 25.10 -8.50 -6.97
C ILE A 333 25.89 -9.73 -7.46
N SER A 334 25.86 -10.01 -8.76
CA SER A 334 26.57 -11.16 -9.35
C SER A 334 28.10 -11.03 -9.29
N GLY A 335 28.61 -9.81 -9.09
CA GLY A 335 30.04 -9.51 -9.11
C GLY A 335 30.66 -9.43 -10.50
N ALA A 336 29.88 -9.66 -11.57
CA ALA A 336 30.37 -9.64 -12.96
C ALA A 336 30.96 -8.28 -13.38
N SER A 337 30.49 -7.19 -12.79
CA SER A 337 31.01 -5.82 -12.99
C SER A 337 32.17 -5.46 -12.06
N GLY A 338 32.55 -6.33 -11.10
CA GLY A 338 33.43 -5.99 -9.99
C GLY A 338 32.79 -5.08 -8.92
N LEU A 339 31.52 -4.74 -9.07
CA LEU A 339 30.75 -3.86 -8.19
C LEU A 339 29.49 -4.57 -7.69
N TYR A 340 28.95 -4.08 -6.58
CA TYR A 340 27.79 -4.66 -5.91
C TYR A 340 26.81 -3.59 -5.46
N ASN A 341 25.51 -3.87 -5.56
CA ASN A 341 24.42 -3.04 -5.08
C ASN A 341 23.29 -3.91 -4.50
N TYR A 342 23.45 -4.32 -3.24
CA TYR A 342 22.52 -5.24 -2.56
C TYR A 342 21.13 -4.64 -2.28
N PHE A 343 21.06 -3.32 -2.24
CA PHE A 343 19.86 -2.56 -1.88
C PHE A 343 19.23 -1.81 -3.07
N ASN A 344 19.73 -2.03 -4.28
CA ASN A 344 19.29 -1.33 -5.51
C ASN A 344 19.30 0.21 -5.38
N VAL A 345 20.23 0.78 -4.59
CA VAL A 345 20.32 2.24 -4.40
C VAL A 345 20.67 2.90 -5.72
N GLY A 346 19.86 3.87 -6.16
CA GLY A 346 20.03 4.56 -7.44
C GLY A 346 19.64 3.74 -8.67
N ALA A 347 19.04 2.56 -8.50
CA ALA A 347 18.61 1.71 -9.61
C ALA A 347 17.23 2.13 -10.14
N TYR A 348 17.21 2.86 -11.25
CA TYR A 348 16.00 3.19 -12.00
C TYR A 348 16.34 3.35 -13.48
N ALA A 349 15.38 3.07 -14.37
CA ALA A 349 15.61 3.24 -15.80
C ALA A 349 15.56 4.74 -16.15
N ALA A 350 16.66 5.29 -16.65
CA ALA A 350 16.74 6.69 -17.07
C ALA A 350 17.95 6.90 -18.00
N ASN A 351 17.84 7.87 -18.91
CA ASN A 351 18.91 8.26 -19.85
C ASN A 351 19.42 7.08 -20.72
N GLY A 352 18.53 6.18 -21.14
CA GLY A 352 18.88 5.01 -21.96
C GLY A 352 19.51 3.84 -21.18
N MET A 353 19.78 4.01 -19.88
CA MET A 353 20.28 2.94 -19.01
C MET A 353 19.14 2.15 -18.38
N GLY A 354 19.33 0.83 -18.28
CA GLY A 354 18.47 -0.03 -17.47
C GLY A 354 18.66 0.22 -15.97
N ALA A 355 17.70 -0.22 -15.14
CA ALA A 355 17.77 -0.01 -13.68
C ALA A 355 19.02 -0.65 -13.04
N VAL A 356 19.38 -1.87 -13.44
CA VAL A 356 20.59 -2.57 -12.95
C VAL A 356 21.86 -1.83 -13.34
N GLU A 357 21.97 -1.43 -14.61
CA GLU A 357 23.12 -0.67 -15.12
C GLU A 357 23.30 0.64 -14.36
N ARG A 358 22.21 1.39 -14.14
CA ARG A 358 22.24 2.63 -13.37
C ARG A 358 22.62 2.41 -11.91
N GLY A 359 22.14 1.33 -11.31
CA GLY A 359 22.49 0.95 -9.94
C GLY A 359 23.97 0.58 -9.78
N ILE A 360 24.56 -0.10 -10.77
CA ILE A 360 25.99 -0.40 -10.80
C ILE A 360 26.82 0.86 -11.08
N TRP A 361 26.38 1.72 -12.01
CA TRP A 361 27.02 3.03 -12.25
C TRP A 361 27.04 3.86 -10.98
N TYR A 362 25.94 3.90 -10.21
CA TYR A 362 25.88 4.58 -8.93
C TYR A 362 26.89 4.00 -7.93
N ALA A 363 27.01 2.67 -7.86
CA ALA A 363 27.94 1.95 -7.00
C ALA A 363 29.42 2.19 -7.36
N GLU A 364 29.72 2.53 -8.62
CA GLU A 364 31.06 2.84 -9.12
C GLU A 364 31.57 4.23 -8.70
N GLN A 365 30.66 5.20 -8.53
CA GLN A 365 31.04 6.59 -8.29
C GLN A 365 31.81 6.75 -6.98
N SER A 366 32.83 7.62 -6.94
CA SER A 366 33.41 8.05 -5.68
C SER A 366 32.40 8.92 -4.91
N GLY A 367 32.36 8.81 -3.57
CA GLY A 367 31.54 9.69 -2.73
C GLY A 367 30.99 9.04 -1.46
N SER A 368 29.86 9.57 -0.98
CA SER A 368 29.21 9.16 0.28
C SER A 368 28.89 7.65 0.34
N TYR A 369 28.63 7.17 1.56
CA TYR A 369 28.22 5.79 1.84
C TYR A 369 29.28 4.74 1.49
N GLY A 370 30.57 5.09 1.58
CA GLY A 370 31.67 4.15 1.39
C GLY A 370 31.85 3.64 -0.04
N ARG A 371 31.38 4.38 -1.05
CA ARG A 371 31.59 4.05 -2.45
C ARG A 371 33.03 4.33 -2.91
N PRO A 372 33.60 3.56 -3.86
CA PRO A 372 32.93 2.55 -4.68
C PRO A 372 32.63 1.24 -3.93
N TRP A 373 31.47 0.65 -4.23
CA TRP A 373 31.03 -0.62 -3.62
C TRP A 373 31.61 -1.84 -4.35
N ASN A 374 32.93 -1.95 -4.29
CA ASN A 374 33.71 -3.02 -4.94
C ASN A 374 33.82 -4.32 -4.13
N SER A 375 32.97 -4.50 -3.11
CA SER A 375 32.81 -5.75 -2.39
C SER A 375 31.38 -5.89 -1.86
N PRO A 376 30.91 -7.12 -1.59
CA PRO A 376 29.62 -7.34 -0.92
C PRO A 376 29.51 -6.59 0.41
N GLU A 377 30.57 -6.62 1.22
CA GLU A 377 30.62 -5.94 2.51
C GLU A 377 30.40 -4.44 2.39
N LYS A 378 31.16 -3.77 1.49
CA LYS A 378 31.02 -2.32 1.28
C LYS A 378 29.64 -1.95 0.76
N SER A 379 29.08 -2.74 -0.15
CA SER A 379 27.74 -2.52 -0.69
C SER A 379 26.66 -2.62 0.39
N ILE A 380 26.76 -3.64 1.26
CA ILE A 380 25.79 -3.85 2.34
C ILE A 380 25.92 -2.74 3.40
N GLN A 381 27.13 -2.44 3.85
CA GLN A 381 27.35 -1.38 4.84
C GLN A 381 26.97 0.00 4.29
N GLY A 382 27.35 0.31 3.04
CA GLY A 382 27.02 1.56 2.38
C GLY A 382 25.52 1.75 2.13
N GLY A 383 24.84 0.71 1.62
CA GLY A 383 23.38 0.76 1.45
C GLY A 383 22.64 0.86 2.79
N ALA A 384 23.11 0.17 3.83
CA ALA A 384 22.58 0.36 5.18
C ALA A 384 22.79 1.82 5.64
N GLN A 385 23.99 2.39 5.50
CA GLN A 385 24.24 3.78 5.86
C GLN A 385 23.30 4.75 5.12
N PHE A 386 23.07 4.53 3.83
CA PHE A 386 22.11 5.29 3.04
C PHE A 386 20.70 5.27 3.67
N PHE A 387 20.17 4.10 4.03
CA PHE A 387 18.84 4.03 4.66
C PHE A 387 18.78 4.62 6.06
N ALA A 388 19.86 4.48 6.85
CA ALA A 388 19.91 5.07 8.18
C ALA A 388 19.88 6.59 8.12
N GLU A 389 20.77 7.20 7.32
CA GLU A 389 20.86 8.65 7.21
C GLU A 389 19.59 9.28 6.64
N ASN A 390 18.98 8.65 5.62
CA ASN A 390 17.82 9.21 4.94
C ASN A 390 16.49 8.88 5.61
N TYR A 391 16.40 7.92 6.53
CA TYR A 391 15.10 7.53 7.12
C TYR A 391 15.17 7.33 8.64
N LEU A 392 16.07 6.46 9.10
CA LEU A 392 16.15 6.13 10.54
C LEU A 392 16.50 7.36 11.39
N ASN A 393 17.46 8.16 10.95
CA ASN A 393 17.92 9.35 11.66
C ASN A 393 16.87 10.48 11.64
N ALA A 394 15.93 10.44 10.69
CA ALA A 394 14.76 11.31 10.65
C ALA A 394 13.59 10.79 11.50
N GLY A 395 13.79 9.68 12.24
CA GLY A 395 12.79 9.02 13.07
C GLY A 395 11.84 8.10 12.31
N GLN A 396 11.97 7.95 10.98
CA GLN A 396 11.08 7.13 10.15
C GLN A 396 11.42 5.64 10.25
N ASN A 397 11.18 5.10 11.44
CA ASN A 397 11.72 3.82 11.88
C ASN A 397 10.79 2.62 11.63
N THR A 398 9.74 2.81 10.82
CA THR A 398 8.81 1.76 10.37
C THR A 398 8.40 2.04 8.93
N PHE A 399 7.90 1.05 8.18
CA PHE A 399 7.35 1.32 6.84
C PHE A 399 6.17 2.30 6.89
N TYR A 400 5.36 2.24 7.95
CA TYR A 400 4.28 3.19 8.18
C TYR A 400 4.79 4.63 8.23
N LEU A 401 5.80 4.91 9.07
CA LEU A 401 6.36 6.26 9.21
C LEU A 401 7.10 6.73 7.96
N LYS A 402 7.71 5.81 7.20
CA LYS A 402 8.29 6.10 5.88
C LYS A 402 7.23 6.50 4.85
N LYS A 403 6.03 5.92 4.88
CA LYS A 403 4.94 6.29 3.96
C LYS A 403 4.23 7.56 4.39
N TRP A 404 3.82 7.66 5.64
CA TRP A 404 2.87 8.70 6.09
C TRP A 404 3.56 9.90 6.72
N ASN A 405 4.79 9.72 7.23
CA ASN A 405 5.57 10.72 7.96
C ASN A 405 4.73 11.62 8.88
N VAL A 406 4.19 11.03 9.94
CA VAL A 406 3.31 11.69 10.91
C VAL A 406 4.06 12.09 12.19
N GLN A 407 5.28 12.60 12.01
CA GLN A 407 6.16 13.01 13.09
C GLN A 407 7.09 14.14 12.67
N GLY A 408 7.72 14.79 13.66
CA GLY A 408 8.62 15.91 13.42
C GLY A 408 7.90 17.15 12.86
N SER A 409 8.66 18.11 12.34
CA SER A 409 8.13 19.36 11.81
C SER A 409 7.77 19.32 10.32
N ASN A 410 8.21 18.28 9.59
CA ASN A 410 8.03 18.15 8.14
C ASN A 410 6.94 17.12 7.79
N LEU A 411 5.76 17.28 8.39
CA LEU A 411 4.63 16.34 8.28
C LEU A 411 4.24 16.09 6.82
N TYR A 412 3.91 14.83 6.50
CA TYR A 412 3.40 14.38 5.20
C TYR A 412 4.34 14.62 4.00
N LYS A 413 5.57 15.06 4.28
CA LYS A 413 6.66 15.28 3.31
C LYS A 413 7.77 14.27 3.56
N HIS A 414 8.74 14.19 2.66
CA HIS A 414 9.85 13.23 2.78
C HIS A 414 9.34 11.79 2.97
N GLN A 415 8.30 11.46 2.20
CA GLN A 415 7.72 10.13 2.16
C GLN A 415 8.54 9.28 1.20
N TYR A 416 8.86 8.06 1.62
CA TYR A 416 9.62 7.10 0.80
C TYR A 416 8.86 6.68 -0.46
N MET A 417 7.52 6.76 -0.44
CA MET A 417 6.65 6.26 -1.50
C MET A 417 5.35 7.07 -1.56
N THR A 418 4.78 7.20 -2.75
CA THR A 418 3.49 7.89 -3.01
C THR A 418 2.31 6.93 -3.06
N ASN A 419 2.53 5.64 -3.37
CA ASN A 419 1.49 4.61 -3.37
C ASN A 419 0.91 4.42 -1.96
N VAL A 420 -0.39 4.68 -1.78
CA VAL A 420 -1.08 4.52 -0.49
C VAL A 420 -1.02 3.09 0.07
N GLN A 421 -0.88 2.09 -0.80
CA GLN A 421 -0.80 0.67 -0.39
C GLN A 421 0.59 0.26 0.08
N GLY A 422 1.61 1.05 -0.24
CA GLY A 422 2.99 0.57 -0.26
C GLY A 422 3.51 0.13 1.12
N ALA A 423 3.22 0.87 2.20
CA ALA A 423 3.67 0.47 3.54
C ALA A 423 3.09 -0.89 3.97
N ALA A 424 1.80 -1.10 3.71
CA ALA A 424 1.12 -2.34 4.01
C ALA A 424 1.69 -3.50 3.17
N GLU A 425 1.92 -3.28 1.87
CA GLU A 425 2.50 -4.27 0.97
C GLU A 425 3.94 -4.63 1.32
N GLU A 426 4.78 -3.65 1.63
CA GLU A 426 6.16 -3.86 2.09
C GLU A 426 6.20 -4.57 3.44
N GLY A 427 5.31 -4.22 4.38
CA GLY A 427 5.15 -4.95 5.64
C GLY A 427 4.78 -6.42 5.40
N ALA A 428 3.78 -6.68 4.56
CA ALA A 428 3.37 -8.04 4.24
C ALA A 428 4.48 -8.84 3.54
N LYS A 429 5.26 -8.22 2.64
CA LYS A 429 6.44 -8.84 2.03
C LYS A 429 7.50 -9.15 3.08
N LEU A 430 7.83 -8.19 3.94
CA LEU A 430 8.77 -8.36 5.05
C LEU A 430 8.36 -9.53 5.95
N SER A 431 7.08 -9.66 6.28
CA SER A 431 6.57 -10.74 7.12
C SER A 431 6.84 -12.15 6.56
N LYS A 432 7.01 -12.30 5.24
CA LYS A 432 7.32 -13.59 4.59
C LYS A 432 8.77 -14.02 4.77
N ALA A 433 9.68 -13.07 5.03
CA ALA A 433 11.06 -13.38 5.38
C ALA A 433 11.19 -13.92 6.82
N TYR A 434 10.15 -13.75 7.66
CA TYR A 434 10.12 -14.27 9.02
C TYR A 434 9.50 -15.68 9.07
N THR A 435 10.32 -16.67 9.41
CA THR A 435 9.86 -18.05 9.62
C THR A 435 8.93 -18.16 10.83
N ALA A 436 8.17 -19.27 10.93
CA ALA A 436 7.32 -19.52 12.08
C ALA A 436 8.08 -19.50 13.41
N GLU A 437 9.30 -20.06 13.46
CA GLU A 437 10.15 -20.03 14.66
C GLU A 437 10.62 -18.62 15.01
N MET A 438 10.93 -17.80 14.01
CA MET A 438 11.30 -16.42 14.28
C MET A 438 10.13 -15.58 14.77
N LYS A 439 8.90 -15.83 14.28
CA LYS A 439 7.71 -15.16 14.79
C LYS A 439 7.41 -15.51 16.26
N LYS A 440 8.01 -16.57 16.81
CA LYS A 440 7.96 -16.88 18.25
C LYS A 440 8.95 -16.06 19.08
N LYS A 441 9.92 -15.36 18.47
CA LYS A 441 10.86 -14.48 19.18
C LYS A 441 10.21 -13.12 19.46
N THR A 442 10.88 -12.30 20.27
CA THR A 442 10.45 -10.93 20.53
C THR A 442 10.53 -10.10 19.26
N LEU A 443 9.40 -9.52 18.85
CA LEU A 443 9.32 -8.54 17.77
C LEU A 443 8.63 -7.29 18.32
N SER A 444 9.25 -6.13 18.10
CA SER A 444 8.74 -4.85 18.58
C SER A 444 8.05 -4.08 17.46
N PHE A 445 6.80 -3.69 17.68
CA PHE A 445 5.98 -2.92 16.73
C PHE A 445 5.64 -1.54 17.31
N SER A 446 5.88 -0.48 16.54
CA SER A 446 5.53 0.90 16.88
C SER A 446 4.27 1.32 16.14
N ILE A 447 3.14 1.35 16.86
CA ILE A 447 1.81 1.53 16.29
C ILE A 447 1.34 2.96 16.48
N PRO A 448 1.04 3.71 15.40
CA PRO A 448 0.60 5.10 15.49
C PRO A 448 -0.77 5.23 16.16
N ILE A 449 -0.91 6.18 17.06
CA ILE A 449 -2.15 6.53 17.74
C ILE A 449 -2.40 8.02 17.49
N TYR A 450 -3.46 8.30 16.74
CA TYR A 450 -3.92 9.66 16.43
C TYR A 450 -4.97 10.14 17.42
N GLU A 451 -5.09 11.46 17.54
CA GLU A 451 -6.18 12.09 18.26
C GLU A 451 -7.45 12.08 17.39
N ASN A 452 -8.62 12.03 18.04
CA ASN A 452 -9.93 12.12 17.40
C ASN A 452 -10.18 11.11 16.27
N MET A 453 -9.59 9.92 16.35
CA MET A 453 -9.90 8.85 15.41
C MET A 453 -11.36 8.40 15.54
N PRO A 454 -12.05 8.12 14.42
CA PRO A 454 -13.37 7.50 14.46
C PRO A 454 -13.35 6.18 15.23
N GLU A 455 -14.40 5.88 15.99
CA GLU A 455 -14.51 4.63 16.77
C GLU A 455 -14.41 3.40 15.87
N LYS A 456 -15.03 3.46 14.69
CA LYS A 456 -14.97 2.42 13.67
C LYS A 456 -13.74 2.61 12.78
N ARG A 457 -13.13 1.50 12.41
CA ARG A 457 -12.07 1.44 11.40
C ARG A 457 -12.54 1.94 10.05
N ALA A 458 -11.67 2.65 9.33
CA ALA A 458 -11.94 3.09 7.97
C ALA A 458 -12.22 1.88 7.06
N VAL A 459 -13.26 1.96 6.24
CA VAL A 459 -13.66 0.87 5.33
C VAL A 459 -13.03 1.09 3.97
N ILE A 460 -12.54 0.03 3.34
CA ILE A 460 -12.01 0.11 1.98
C ILE A 460 -13.15 0.46 1.02
N PRO A 461 -13.02 1.51 0.19
CA PRO A 461 -14.04 1.83 -0.80
C PRO A 461 -14.12 0.72 -1.86
N THR A 462 -15.34 0.32 -2.24
CA THR A 462 -15.58 -0.78 -3.20
C THR A 462 -16.39 -0.35 -4.43
N GLY A 463 -16.75 0.92 -4.53
CA GLY A 463 -17.56 1.46 -5.62
C GLY A 463 -16.84 1.39 -6.98
N THR A 464 -17.61 1.05 -8.01
CA THR A 464 -17.16 1.00 -9.42
C THR A 464 -18.02 1.90 -10.28
N GLY A 465 -17.59 2.10 -11.54
CA GLY A 465 -18.32 2.92 -12.50
C GLY A 465 -17.89 4.39 -12.45
N SER A 466 -18.06 5.08 -13.56
CA SER A 466 -17.73 6.51 -13.67
C SER A 466 -18.51 7.36 -12.66
N PRO A 467 -17.86 8.30 -11.94
CA PRO A 467 -18.53 9.27 -11.09
C PRO A 467 -19.08 10.48 -11.86
N ASN A 468 -18.88 10.54 -13.19
CA ASN A 468 -19.19 11.75 -13.94
C ASN A 468 -20.70 11.94 -14.13
N ASN A 469 -21.27 12.85 -13.34
CA ASN A 469 -22.67 13.28 -13.43
C ASN A 469 -22.82 14.66 -14.09
N ARG A 470 -21.86 15.14 -14.89
CA ARG A 470 -21.98 16.43 -15.56
C ARG A 470 -22.59 16.31 -16.96
N LEU A 471 -23.27 17.38 -17.37
CA LEU A 471 -23.67 17.61 -18.75
C LEU A 471 -22.51 18.23 -19.56
N SER A 472 -22.32 17.78 -20.80
CA SER A 472 -21.45 18.38 -21.81
C SER A 472 -22.17 19.48 -22.61
N SER A 473 -23.50 19.40 -22.70
CA SER A 473 -24.34 20.45 -23.29
C SER A 473 -25.71 20.54 -22.60
N LEU A 474 -26.28 21.75 -22.60
CA LEU A 474 -27.64 22.04 -22.22
C LEU A 474 -28.16 23.20 -23.09
N THR A 475 -29.19 22.95 -23.88
CA THR A 475 -29.84 23.96 -24.72
C THR A 475 -31.35 23.86 -24.62
N VAL A 476 -32.04 24.97 -24.86
CA VAL A 476 -33.50 25.00 -24.93
C VAL A 476 -33.91 25.61 -26.26
N SER A 477 -34.69 24.87 -27.06
CA SER A 477 -35.03 25.27 -28.41
C SER A 477 -35.74 26.62 -28.42
N GLY A 478 -35.19 27.60 -29.15
CA GLY A 478 -35.76 28.94 -29.27
C GLY A 478 -35.43 29.91 -28.13
N TYR A 479 -34.65 29.48 -27.12
CA TYR A 479 -34.29 30.32 -25.97
C TYR A 479 -32.80 30.22 -25.66
N THR A 480 -32.25 31.28 -25.06
CA THR A 480 -30.85 31.32 -24.60
C THR A 480 -30.82 31.30 -23.08
N LEU A 481 -29.95 30.46 -22.51
CA LEU A 481 -29.69 30.46 -21.07
C LEU A 481 -29.11 31.82 -20.65
N SER A 482 -29.42 32.26 -19.42
CA SER A 482 -28.95 33.53 -18.88
C SER A 482 -27.43 33.69 -18.84
N THR A 483 -26.69 32.58 -18.91
CA THR A 483 -25.23 32.53 -19.02
C THR A 483 -24.84 31.43 -20.00
N ALA A 484 -23.64 31.53 -20.57
CA ALA A 484 -23.06 30.43 -21.34
C ALA A 484 -23.04 29.13 -20.51
N PHE A 485 -23.33 28.00 -21.16
CA PHE A 485 -23.39 26.72 -20.48
C PHE A 485 -22.01 26.30 -19.96
N ASN A 486 -21.96 25.86 -18.70
CA ASN A 486 -20.78 25.27 -18.07
C ASN A 486 -21.24 24.07 -17.22
N GLY A 487 -20.76 22.87 -17.51
CA GLY A 487 -21.19 21.66 -16.81
C GLY A 487 -20.97 21.69 -15.28
N GLY A 488 -20.06 22.53 -14.78
CA GLY A 488 -19.85 22.76 -13.36
C GLY A 488 -20.96 23.57 -12.68
N ASN A 489 -21.61 24.51 -13.39
CA ASN A 489 -22.72 25.32 -12.89
C ASN A 489 -24.03 24.54 -12.92
N GLN A 490 -24.76 24.53 -11.81
CA GLN A 490 -26.03 23.82 -11.64
C GLN A 490 -27.26 24.72 -11.83
N ASN A 491 -27.10 26.05 -11.83
CA ASN A 491 -28.23 26.97 -11.84
C ASN A 491 -28.20 27.86 -13.07
N TYR A 492 -29.31 27.87 -13.80
CA TYR A 492 -29.53 28.68 -14.98
C TYR A 492 -30.89 29.35 -14.91
N SER A 493 -31.11 30.36 -15.73
CA SER A 493 -32.44 30.92 -15.94
C SER A 493 -32.73 31.15 -17.41
N LEU A 494 -34.01 31.17 -17.76
CA LEU A 494 -34.52 31.45 -19.09
C LEU A 494 -35.56 32.55 -19.01
N THR A 495 -35.53 33.46 -19.99
CA THR A 495 -36.61 34.42 -20.20
C THR A 495 -37.51 33.91 -21.31
N ILE A 496 -38.80 33.75 -21.01
CA ILE A 496 -39.77 33.03 -21.83
C ILE A 496 -41.03 33.89 -21.99
N PRO A 497 -41.63 34.01 -23.18
CA PRO A 497 -42.88 34.72 -23.36
C PRO A 497 -43.99 34.21 -22.44
N LYS A 498 -44.74 35.13 -21.85
CA LYS A 498 -45.94 34.82 -21.07
C LYS A 498 -46.93 33.99 -21.89
N GLY A 499 -47.50 32.95 -21.29
CA GLY A 499 -48.41 32.02 -21.96
C GLY A 499 -47.74 30.82 -22.64
N THR A 500 -46.41 30.73 -22.63
CA THR A 500 -45.68 29.52 -23.10
C THR A 500 -46.03 28.32 -22.21
N LYS A 501 -46.48 27.23 -22.84
CA LYS A 501 -46.96 26.02 -22.14
C LYS A 501 -45.90 24.94 -21.99
N SER A 502 -44.99 24.85 -22.95
CA SER A 502 -43.96 23.83 -23.00
C SER A 502 -42.67 24.39 -23.59
N ILE A 503 -41.55 23.80 -23.19
CA ILE A 503 -40.22 24.02 -23.78
C ILE A 503 -39.60 22.70 -24.19
N THR A 504 -38.71 22.72 -25.17
CA THR A 504 -37.95 21.54 -25.59
C THR A 504 -36.51 21.70 -25.13
N ILE A 505 -36.03 20.78 -24.30
CA ILE A 505 -34.68 20.82 -23.71
C ILE A 505 -33.84 19.73 -24.35
N ALA A 506 -32.67 20.07 -24.88
CA ALA A 506 -31.65 19.11 -25.28
C ALA A 506 -30.50 19.15 -24.27
N ALA A 507 -30.12 17.98 -23.77
CA ALA A 507 -29.06 17.85 -22.79
C ALA A 507 -28.27 16.56 -23.06
N THR A 508 -26.95 16.67 -23.05
CA THR A 508 -26.04 15.54 -23.29
C THR A 508 -25.13 15.39 -22.09
N ALA A 509 -25.00 14.17 -21.55
CA ALA A 509 -24.04 13.88 -20.49
C ALA A 509 -22.60 13.95 -21.01
N VAL A 510 -21.63 14.22 -20.12
CA VAL A 510 -20.21 14.05 -20.45
C VAL A 510 -19.89 12.56 -20.64
N ASP A 511 -20.33 11.72 -19.70
CA ASP A 511 -20.14 10.28 -19.77
C ASP A 511 -21.33 9.60 -20.42
N GLY A 512 -21.08 8.83 -21.48
CA GLY A 512 -22.12 8.14 -22.25
C GLY A 512 -22.88 7.07 -21.46
N LYS A 513 -22.40 6.65 -20.29
CA LYS A 513 -23.12 5.71 -19.40
C LYS A 513 -24.00 6.41 -18.37
N ALA A 514 -23.88 7.73 -18.22
CA ALA A 514 -24.75 8.49 -17.33
C ALA A 514 -26.17 8.61 -17.92
N LYS A 515 -27.16 8.65 -17.05
CA LYS A 515 -28.58 8.77 -17.42
C LYS A 515 -29.07 10.19 -17.17
N VAL A 516 -29.55 10.85 -18.22
CA VAL A 516 -30.15 12.19 -18.14
C VAL A 516 -31.68 12.07 -18.07
N SER A 517 -32.28 12.69 -17.07
CA SER A 517 -33.74 12.83 -16.90
C SER A 517 -34.14 14.30 -16.96
N GLY A 518 -35.33 14.61 -17.47
CA GLY A 518 -35.84 15.98 -17.61
C GLY A 518 -35.49 16.68 -18.94
N ALA A 519 -34.81 15.99 -19.86
CA ALA A 519 -34.65 16.44 -21.26
C ALA A 519 -35.92 16.17 -22.09
N GLY A 520 -35.94 16.62 -23.35
CA GLY A 520 -37.08 16.50 -24.26
C GLY A 520 -38.13 17.59 -24.04
N VAL A 521 -39.36 17.33 -24.48
CA VAL A 521 -40.48 18.25 -24.30
C VAL A 521 -40.94 18.25 -22.85
N GLN A 522 -40.89 19.42 -22.22
CA GLN A 522 -41.28 19.62 -20.83
C GLN A 522 -42.46 20.59 -20.76
N SER A 523 -43.56 20.17 -20.12
CA SER A 523 -44.65 21.08 -19.76
C SER A 523 -44.20 22.00 -18.62
N ILE A 524 -44.46 23.30 -18.77
CA ILE A 524 -44.06 24.37 -17.84
C ILE A 524 -45.23 25.20 -17.32
N GLU A 525 -46.48 24.83 -17.64
CA GLU A 525 -47.65 25.50 -17.07
C GLU A 525 -47.63 25.44 -15.54
N GLY A 526 -47.68 26.61 -14.91
CA GLY A 526 -47.67 26.74 -13.45
C GLY A 526 -46.33 26.39 -12.78
N LYS A 527 -45.23 26.22 -13.54
CA LYS A 527 -43.90 25.92 -12.98
C LYS A 527 -43.02 27.17 -12.91
N GLU A 528 -42.28 27.31 -11.82
CA GLU A 528 -41.24 28.34 -11.66
C GLU A 528 -39.86 27.86 -12.10
N SER A 529 -39.66 26.55 -12.19
CA SER A 529 -38.41 25.94 -12.66
C SER A 529 -38.62 24.57 -13.31
N VAL A 530 -37.63 24.17 -14.11
CA VAL A 530 -37.46 22.79 -14.58
C VAL A 530 -36.14 22.25 -14.03
N VAL A 531 -36.15 21.00 -13.59
CA VAL A 531 -34.96 20.32 -13.07
C VAL A 531 -34.58 19.18 -14.01
N LEU A 532 -33.33 19.18 -14.46
CA LEU A 532 -32.71 18.03 -15.08
C LEU A 532 -31.86 17.30 -14.05
N SER A 533 -31.92 15.97 -14.07
CA SER A 533 -31.09 15.13 -13.20
C SER A 533 -30.18 14.27 -14.05
N VAL A 534 -28.90 14.22 -13.70
CA VAL A 534 -27.90 13.35 -14.31
C VAL A 534 -27.42 12.36 -13.27
N LYS A 535 -27.70 11.08 -13.50
CA LYS A 535 -27.23 9.98 -12.67
C LYS A 535 -26.02 9.32 -13.32
N ALA A 536 -24.86 9.39 -12.69
CA ALA A 536 -23.63 8.75 -13.13
C ALA A 536 -23.72 7.21 -13.04
N GLU A 537 -22.75 6.52 -13.66
CA GLU A 537 -22.68 5.05 -13.64
C GLU A 537 -22.54 4.50 -12.22
N ASN A 538 -21.78 5.19 -11.35
CA ASN A 538 -21.63 4.80 -9.93
C ASN A 538 -22.87 5.12 -9.07
N GLY A 539 -23.88 5.79 -9.64
CA GLY A 539 -25.10 6.18 -8.96
C GLY A 539 -25.12 7.61 -8.41
N ASP A 540 -24.02 8.36 -8.48
CA ASP A 540 -23.98 9.77 -8.04
C ASP A 540 -24.90 10.62 -8.90
N GLU A 541 -25.70 11.48 -8.26
CA GLU A 541 -26.68 12.33 -8.93
C GLU A 541 -26.32 13.80 -8.83
N ARG A 542 -26.50 14.53 -9.94
CA ARG A 542 -26.40 15.99 -10.02
C ARG A 542 -27.67 16.54 -10.64
N ASN A 543 -28.18 17.62 -10.06
CA ASN A 543 -29.32 18.35 -10.59
C ASN A 543 -28.90 19.67 -11.23
N TYR A 544 -29.50 19.98 -12.37
CA TYR A 544 -29.41 21.28 -13.06
C TYR A 544 -30.77 21.95 -12.99
N ASN A 545 -30.86 23.07 -12.29
CA ASN A 545 -32.08 23.85 -12.13
C ASN A 545 -32.12 24.99 -13.17
N ILE A 546 -33.21 25.04 -13.93
CA ILE A 546 -33.51 26.11 -14.87
C ILE A 546 -34.70 26.90 -14.34
N LYS A 547 -34.44 28.09 -13.80
CA LYS A 547 -35.49 29.03 -13.40
C LYS A 547 -36.18 29.64 -14.62
N LEU A 548 -37.50 29.69 -14.60
CA LEU A 548 -38.33 30.24 -15.67
C LEU A 548 -38.76 31.66 -15.31
N ASN A 549 -38.33 32.65 -16.10
CA ASN A 549 -38.76 34.03 -15.97
C ASN A 549 -39.73 34.34 -17.11
N PHE A 550 -40.99 34.60 -16.79
CA PHE A 550 -42.00 34.94 -17.81
C PHE A 550 -42.03 36.44 -18.08
N SER A 551 -41.86 36.85 -19.33
CA SER A 551 -41.90 38.26 -19.77
C SER A 551 -42.86 38.47 -20.94
N ASP A 552 -43.34 39.69 -21.11
CA ASP A 552 -44.21 40.06 -22.24
C ASP A 552 -43.41 40.27 -23.56
N THR A 553 -42.07 40.27 -23.49
CA THR A 553 -41.17 40.49 -24.63
C THR A 553 -40.39 39.22 -24.99
N ALA A 554 -40.49 38.76 -26.24
CA ALA A 554 -39.73 37.63 -26.76
C ALA A 554 -38.29 38.04 -27.10
N SER A 555 -37.29 37.47 -26.43
CA SER A 555 -35.89 37.57 -26.87
C SER A 555 -35.63 36.49 -27.92
N GLN A 556 -36.03 36.73 -29.17
CA GLN A 556 -35.58 35.93 -30.31
C GLN A 556 -34.20 36.44 -30.77
N THR A 557 -33.21 35.55 -30.87
CA THR A 557 -31.86 35.92 -31.33
C THR A 557 -31.81 36.07 -32.84
N ALA A 558 -31.20 37.16 -33.30
CA ALA A 558 -30.83 37.39 -34.69
C ALA A 558 -29.83 36.33 -35.18
N THR A 559 -30.12 35.75 -36.33
CA THR A 559 -29.22 34.90 -37.12
C THR A 559 -28.08 35.77 -37.65
N GLN A 560 -26.82 35.53 -37.24
CA GLN A 560 -25.66 36.03 -37.98
C GLN A 560 -25.33 35.05 -39.10
N SER A 561 -25.71 35.39 -40.33
CA SER A 561 -25.16 34.81 -41.55
C SER A 561 -23.77 35.38 -41.82
N GLY A 562 -22.89 34.54 -42.35
CA GLY A 562 -21.50 34.88 -42.66
C GLY A 562 -21.32 36.10 -43.57
N GLY A 563 -20.22 36.79 -43.31
CA GLY A 563 -19.59 37.75 -44.21
C GLY A 563 -18.09 37.70 -43.97
N GLU A 564 -17.35 37.18 -44.95
CA GLU A 564 -15.90 37.34 -45.04
C GLU A 564 -15.55 38.83 -45.06
N SER A 565 -14.54 39.21 -44.28
CA SER A 565 -13.60 40.26 -44.65
C SER A 565 -12.41 40.29 -43.70
N GLY A 566 -11.22 40.34 -44.30
CA GLY A 566 -10.14 41.16 -43.76
C GLY A 566 -9.09 40.43 -42.93
N VAL A 567 -8.07 39.92 -43.63
CA VAL A 567 -6.73 39.69 -43.10
C VAL A 567 -6.21 40.96 -42.43
N GLY A 568 -5.84 40.86 -41.15
CA GLY A 568 -5.09 41.87 -40.42
C GLY A 568 -3.96 41.20 -39.66
N ILE A 569 -2.77 41.21 -40.26
CA ILE A 569 -1.51 40.80 -39.62
C ILE A 569 -1.17 41.85 -38.56
N VAL A 570 -1.00 41.44 -37.31
CA VAL A 570 -0.25 42.21 -36.31
C VAL A 570 0.70 41.26 -35.58
N GLU A 571 1.97 41.36 -35.93
CA GLU A 571 3.09 40.93 -35.08
C GLU A 571 3.21 41.87 -33.88
N VAL A 572 3.26 41.32 -32.66
CA VAL A 572 4.07 41.77 -31.50
C VAL A 572 4.00 40.61 -30.49
N GLY A 573 5.01 40.10 -29.79
CA GLY A 573 6.40 40.43 -29.56
C GLY A 573 6.85 39.56 -28.38
N LYS A 574 8.07 39.01 -28.43
CA LYS A 574 8.65 38.14 -27.40
C LYS A 574 9.04 38.92 -26.14
N GLY A 575 8.86 38.27 -24.98
CA GLY A 575 9.79 38.32 -23.83
C GLY A 575 9.18 38.78 -22.49
N PRO A 576 9.85 38.52 -21.35
CA PRO A 576 10.48 37.26 -20.91
C PRO A 576 9.90 36.78 -19.57
N LEU A 577 10.05 35.48 -19.31
CA LEU A 577 9.82 34.87 -18.00
C LEU A 577 10.98 35.21 -17.05
N SER A 578 10.64 35.71 -15.86
CA SER A 578 11.46 35.65 -14.65
C SER A 578 10.91 34.56 -13.73
#